data_AF-A0A7S4V173-F1
#
_entry.id   AF-A0A7S4V173-F1
#
_cell.length_a   1.000
_cell.length_b   1.000
_cell.length_c   1.000
_cell.angle_alpha   90.00
_cell.angle_beta   90.00
_cell.angle_gamma   90.00
#
_symmetry.space_group_name_H-M   'P 1'
#
loop_
_entity.id
_entity.type
_entity.pdbx_description
1 polymer ?
#
loop_
_entity_poly.entity_id
_entity_poly.type
_entity_poly.pdbx_seq_one_letter_code
_entity_poly.pdbx_strand_id
1 'polypeptide(L)'
;MRRGPALLMYTDLEADDIVATACLLQHLGSTPPVIVFTCDTKEKDVGTVFAKKLTMATAALGEEFAKELLVVSGEGLAPPPDAYASQRCNMEVAAERTLERASAGQGLELLIAFIAPGWGNVAKLLAALKKRPDWEAVARRTQVTLYSGSFNIRGMTKEDVAALAELIQIIGCKLQDNAHFTWTRKDVLPELRDMPSLMPDLAELLAKENPHLLAAWRTFGTEFYAHLIAPRHKKLWAKDTALTDEEKAAFDAASALYDAGDVVGYCKGILQHDAMFKKVTHFKRNSIRCFATGVLDGPLCDCLVFLTRWVEKHAPHLITFGNTGTWDVDFEKGFTGIKEEGGLCRALQPMLVDQPPREAARTLADAVLDTLSAAVACGDGRTASAPPKARKCLAKICDLVCRRQPAPSRGR
;
A
#
# COMPACT_ATOMS: atom_id res chain seq x y z
N MET A 1 -24.78 8.30 -11.32
CA MET A 1 -23.71 7.29 -11.14
C MET A 1 -24.00 6.55 -9.85
N ARG A 2 -23.95 5.21 -9.83
CA ARG A 2 -24.02 4.47 -8.57
C ARG A 2 -22.78 4.80 -7.75
N ARG A 3 -22.94 5.17 -6.48
CA ARG A 3 -21.81 5.33 -5.56
C ARG A 3 -21.19 3.96 -5.31
N GLY A 4 -19.85 3.90 -5.22
CA GLY A 4 -19.16 2.68 -4.83
C GLY A 4 -19.43 2.27 -3.38
N PRO A 5 -18.87 1.14 -2.93
CA PRO A 5 -18.95 0.72 -1.53
C PRO A 5 -18.33 1.77 -0.61
N ALA A 6 -18.78 1.82 0.64
CA ALA A 6 -18.05 2.50 1.70
C ALA A 6 -16.69 1.83 1.89
N LEU A 7 -15.68 2.59 2.28
CA LEU A 7 -14.32 2.10 2.49
C LEU A 7 -13.90 2.35 3.94
N LEU A 8 -13.47 1.29 4.61
CA LEU A 8 -12.66 1.34 5.82
C LEU A 8 -11.26 0.84 5.47
N MET A 9 -10.22 1.60 5.81
CA MET A 9 -8.84 1.23 5.49
C MET A 9 -7.92 1.36 6.68
N TYR A 10 -7.08 0.34 6.91
CA TYR A 10 -5.93 0.39 7.80
C TYR A 10 -4.67 0.67 6.99
N THR A 11 -3.93 1.71 7.37
CA THR A 11 -2.72 2.18 6.68
C THR A 11 -1.68 2.67 7.69
N ASP A 12 -0.39 2.60 7.37
CA ASP A 12 0.71 3.20 8.15
C ASP A 12 1.22 4.49 7.50
N LEU A 13 0.55 4.97 6.45
CA LEU A 13 0.82 6.19 5.69
C LEU A 13 2.27 6.33 5.20
N GLU A 14 2.94 5.20 4.96
CA GLU A 14 4.11 5.21 4.08
C GLU A 14 3.74 5.61 2.65
N ALA A 15 4.75 5.91 1.84
CA ALA A 15 4.52 6.54 0.54
C ALA A 15 3.67 5.65 -0.39
N ASP A 16 3.94 4.36 -0.41
CA ASP A 16 3.20 3.33 -1.13
C ASP A 16 1.76 3.15 -0.63
N ASP A 17 1.56 3.23 0.68
CA ASP A 17 0.26 3.23 1.33
C ASP A 17 -0.63 4.41 0.90
N ILE A 18 -0.04 5.60 0.79
CA ILE A 18 -0.71 6.82 0.30
C ILE A 18 -1.10 6.65 -1.17
N VAL A 19 -0.21 6.08 -1.99
CA VAL A 19 -0.52 5.78 -3.39
C VAL A 19 -1.64 4.76 -3.49
N ALA A 20 -1.58 3.67 -2.72
CA ALA A 20 -2.61 2.63 -2.71
C ALA A 20 -3.98 3.20 -2.31
N THR A 21 -3.98 4.09 -1.30
CA THR A 21 -5.17 4.81 -0.82
C THR A 21 -5.76 5.67 -1.93
N ALA A 22 -4.95 6.53 -2.58
CA ALA A 22 -5.40 7.34 -3.71
C ALA A 22 -6.01 6.47 -4.83
N CYS A 23 -5.32 5.38 -5.17
CA CYS A 23 -5.75 4.40 -6.16
C CYS A 23 -7.11 3.79 -5.84
N LEU A 24 -7.31 3.33 -4.62
CA LEU A 24 -8.58 2.74 -4.18
C LEU A 24 -9.71 3.76 -4.16
N LEU A 25 -9.49 4.97 -3.66
CA LEU A 25 -10.52 6.01 -3.58
C LEU A 25 -11.03 6.40 -4.97
N GLN A 26 -10.13 6.62 -5.92
CA GLN A 26 -10.51 6.92 -7.29
C GLN A 26 -11.22 5.76 -7.97
N HIS A 27 -10.75 4.53 -7.76
CA HIS A 27 -11.33 3.33 -8.36
C HIS A 27 -12.77 3.07 -7.91
N LEU A 28 -13.02 3.21 -6.60
CA LEU A 28 -14.32 2.95 -6.00
C LEU A 28 -15.29 4.09 -6.30
N GLY A 29 -14.81 5.32 -6.52
CA GLY A 29 -15.69 6.50 -6.64
C GLY A 29 -16.58 6.64 -5.40
N SER A 30 -16.01 6.30 -4.24
CA SER A 30 -16.75 6.06 -3.00
C SER A 30 -17.19 7.35 -2.32
N THR A 31 -18.01 7.17 -1.28
CA THR A 31 -18.16 8.14 -0.20
C THR A 31 -16.80 8.40 0.49
N PRO A 32 -16.68 9.48 1.28
CA PRO A 32 -15.49 9.73 2.10
C PRO A 32 -15.14 8.47 2.90
N PRO A 33 -13.89 8.00 2.83
CA PRO A 33 -13.46 6.79 3.50
C PRO A 33 -13.35 6.99 5.01
N VAL A 34 -13.39 5.90 5.77
CA VAL A 34 -12.88 5.85 7.14
C VAL A 34 -11.46 5.32 7.06
N ILE A 35 -10.48 6.13 7.43
CA ILE A 35 -9.06 5.75 7.36
C ILE A 35 -8.51 5.67 8.77
N VAL A 36 -7.96 4.52 9.11
CA VAL A 36 -7.31 4.24 10.39
C VAL A 36 -5.81 4.22 10.15
N PHE A 37 -5.12 5.29 10.57
CA PHE A 37 -3.66 5.33 10.59
C PHE A 37 -3.16 4.60 11.84
N THR A 38 -2.53 3.43 11.65
CA THR A 38 -1.91 2.66 12.73
C THR A 38 -0.46 3.09 12.93
N CYS A 39 -0.21 3.97 13.91
CA CYS A 39 1.13 4.49 14.15
C CYS A 39 1.97 3.56 15.05
N ASP A 40 3.21 3.35 14.66
CA ASP A 40 4.28 2.71 15.40
C ASP A 40 5.23 3.77 15.98
N THR A 41 4.87 4.30 17.15
CA THR A 41 5.64 5.34 17.84
C THR A 41 6.96 4.83 18.45
N LYS A 42 7.34 3.56 18.23
CA LYS A 42 8.53 2.95 18.81
C LYS A 42 9.64 2.79 17.78
N GLU A 43 9.30 2.44 16.54
CA GLU A 43 10.28 2.21 15.48
C GLU A 43 10.05 3.12 14.27
N LYS A 44 8.89 3.02 13.61
CA LYS A 44 8.69 3.69 12.31
C LYS A 44 8.30 5.16 12.39
N ASP A 45 7.53 5.56 13.39
CA ASP A 45 6.92 6.90 13.50
C ASP A 45 7.59 7.76 14.58
N VAL A 46 8.87 7.50 14.84
CA VAL A 46 9.69 8.27 15.79
C VAL A 46 10.17 9.59 15.17
N GLY A 47 10.64 10.50 16.02
CA GLY A 47 11.21 11.78 15.57
C GLY A 47 10.18 12.64 14.84
N THR A 48 10.49 13.04 13.60
CA THR A 48 9.55 13.82 12.76
C THR A 48 8.85 12.98 11.70
N VAL A 49 9.10 11.66 11.64
CA VAL A 49 8.51 10.78 10.61
C VAL A 49 6.98 10.80 10.66
N PHE A 50 6.38 10.70 11.86
CA PHE A 50 4.92 10.76 12.02
C PHE A 50 4.30 12.00 11.33
N ALA A 51 4.84 13.19 11.63
CA ALA A 51 4.35 14.44 11.07
C ALA A 51 4.58 14.54 9.56
N LYS A 52 5.69 13.97 9.06
CA LYS A 52 5.99 13.93 7.63
C LYS A 52 5.05 13.01 6.87
N LYS A 53 4.68 11.85 7.43
CA LYS A 53 3.64 10.97 6.85
C LYS A 53 2.30 11.68 6.73
N LEU A 54 1.85 12.38 7.79
CA LEU A 54 0.63 13.18 7.75
C LEU A 54 0.71 14.32 6.73
N THR A 55 1.84 15.01 6.65
CA THR A 55 2.06 16.07 5.67
C THR A 55 2.00 15.54 4.24
N MET A 56 2.66 14.40 3.99
CA MET A 56 2.64 13.72 2.70
C MET A 56 1.23 13.26 2.32
N ALA A 57 0.49 12.64 3.26
CA ALA A 57 -0.88 12.21 3.04
C ALA A 57 -1.81 13.39 2.76
N THR A 58 -1.67 14.48 3.50
CA THR A 58 -2.46 15.71 3.28
C THR A 58 -2.18 16.31 1.90
N ALA A 59 -0.90 16.38 1.49
CA ALA A 59 -0.52 16.92 0.18
C ALA A 59 -0.98 16.04 -1.00
N ALA A 60 -1.08 14.72 -0.80
CA ALA A 60 -1.50 13.76 -1.82
C ALA A 60 -3.02 13.55 -1.90
N LEU A 61 -3.70 13.55 -0.75
CA LEU A 61 -5.10 13.14 -0.63
C LEU A 61 -6.04 14.32 -0.26
N GLY A 62 -5.47 15.47 0.07
CA GLY A 62 -6.18 16.71 0.39
C GLY A 62 -6.47 16.91 1.88
N GLU A 63 -6.82 18.14 2.26
CA GLU A 63 -7.11 18.52 3.66
C GLU A 63 -8.33 17.80 4.25
N GLU A 64 -9.37 17.59 3.44
CA GLU A 64 -10.59 16.90 3.90
C GLU A 64 -10.29 15.44 4.28
N PHE A 65 -9.37 14.79 3.55
CA PHE A 65 -8.88 13.47 3.95
C PHE A 65 -8.19 13.53 5.31
N ALA A 66 -7.31 14.51 5.53
CA ALA A 66 -6.57 14.65 6.79
C ALA A 66 -7.50 14.93 7.99
N LYS A 67 -8.61 15.64 7.79
CA LYS A 67 -9.62 15.90 8.84
C LYS A 67 -10.40 14.64 9.24
N GLU A 68 -10.59 13.71 8.29
CA GLU A 68 -11.33 12.46 8.50
C GLU A 68 -10.43 11.31 8.99
N LEU A 69 -9.11 11.52 9.01
CA LEU A 69 -8.14 10.53 9.45
C LEU A 69 -8.30 10.21 10.95
N LEU A 70 -8.39 8.92 11.24
CA LEU A 70 -8.43 8.38 12.60
C LEU A 70 -7.06 7.82 12.95
N VAL A 71 -6.39 8.37 13.95
CA VAL A 71 -5.05 7.94 14.35
C VAL A 71 -5.14 7.06 15.59
N VAL A 72 -4.54 5.87 15.52
CA VAL A 72 -4.46 4.93 16.64
C VAL A 72 -3.05 4.39 16.84
N SER A 73 -2.67 4.24 18.10
CA SER A 73 -1.45 3.53 18.47
C SER A 73 -1.68 2.04 18.61
N GLY A 74 -0.62 1.28 18.38
CA GLY A 74 -0.59 -0.13 18.74
C GLY A 74 -0.73 -0.39 20.24
N GLU A 75 -1.16 -1.59 20.59
CA GLU A 75 -1.18 -2.04 21.98
C GLU A 75 0.23 -2.01 22.59
N GLY A 76 0.37 -1.36 23.75
CA GLY A 76 1.65 -1.17 24.42
C GLY A 76 2.57 -0.11 23.80
N LEU A 77 2.11 0.60 22.75
CA LEU A 77 2.82 1.74 22.18
C LEU A 77 2.37 3.05 22.84
N ALA A 78 3.24 4.06 22.78
CA ALA A 78 2.90 5.39 23.24
C ALA A 78 1.76 5.98 22.39
N PRO A 79 0.91 6.84 22.95
CA PRO A 79 -0.10 7.53 22.16
C PRO A 79 0.55 8.40 21.07
N PRO A 80 -0.17 8.75 20.00
CA PRO A 80 0.33 9.69 18.98
C PRO A 80 0.69 11.03 19.63
N PRO A 81 1.57 11.88 19.08
CA PRO A 81 1.96 13.15 19.71
C PRO A 81 0.76 14.05 20.06
N ASP A 82 0.83 14.80 21.17
CA ASP A 82 -0.30 15.63 21.67
C ASP A 82 -0.81 16.67 20.68
N ALA A 83 0.05 17.16 19.77
CA ALA A 83 -0.33 18.06 18.68
C ALA A 83 -1.44 17.48 17.77
N TYR A 84 -1.66 16.17 17.82
CA TYR A 84 -2.65 15.42 17.04
C TYR A 84 -3.72 14.77 17.93
N ALA A 85 -3.90 15.24 19.17
CA ALA A 85 -4.86 14.69 20.12
C ALA A 85 -6.30 14.67 19.58
N SER A 86 -6.68 15.62 18.72
CA SER A 86 -7.99 15.68 18.09
C SER A 86 -8.25 14.58 17.05
N GLN A 87 -7.18 14.00 16.50
CA GLN A 87 -7.25 12.88 15.56
C GLN A 87 -7.11 11.52 16.26
N ARG A 88 -6.73 11.50 17.55
CA ARG A 88 -6.70 10.27 18.34
C ARG A 88 -8.10 9.70 18.39
N CYS A 89 -8.27 8.46 17.93
CA CYS A 89 -9.55 7.79 17.98
C CYS A 89 -9.48 6.52 18.84
N ASN A 90 -10.65 6.05 19.25
CA ASN A 90 -10.82 4.66 19.65
C ASN A 90 -11.53 3.91 18.51
N MET A 91 -11.52 2.58 18.58
CA MET A 91 -12.16 1.75 17.56
C MET A 91 -13.70 1.81 17.59
N GLU A 92 -14.31 2.37 18.63
CA GLU A 92 -15.76 2.60 18.67
C GLU A 92 -16.16 3.74 17.71
N VAL A 93 -15.39 4.83 17.66
CA VAL A 93 -15.58 5.91 16.68
C VAL A 93 -15.36 5.40 15.25
N ALA A 94 -14.32 4.57 15.03
CA ALA A 94 -14.07 3.97 13.72
C ALA A 94 -15.23 3.08 13.28
N ALA A 95 -15.74 2.22 14.17
CA ALA A 95 -16.90 1.37 13.90
C ALA A 95 -18.16 2.20 13.58
N GLU A 96 -18.45 3.22 14.40
CA GLU A 96 -19.59 4.13 14.18
C GLU A 96 -19.53 4.79 12.80
N ARG A 97 -18.43 5.49 12.48
CA ARG A 97 -18.28 6.15 11.19
C ARG A 97 -18.36 5.15 10.03
N THR A 98 -17.80 3.96 10.20
CA THR A 98 -17.83 2.92 9.16
C THR A 98 -19.27 2.55 8.82
N LEU A 99 -20.10 2.32 9.84
CA LEU A 99 -21.49 1.93 9.65
C LEU A 99 -22.37 3.08 9.17
N GLU A 100 -22.13 4.30 9.64
CA GLU A 100 -22.80 5.50 9.12
C GLU A 100 -22.54 5.69 7.62
N ARG A 101 -21.28 5.53 7.18
CA ARG A 101 -20.90 5.66 5.77
C ARG A 101 -21.44 4.52 4.92
N ALA A 102 -21.46 3.29 5.45
CA ALA A 102 -22.07 2.14 4.77
C ALA A 102 -23.59 2.33 4.61
N SER A 103 -24.27 2.80 5.66
CA SER A 103 -25.71 3.08 5.69
C SER A 103 -26.12 4.26 4.82
N ALA A 104 -25.28 5.31 4.72
CA ALA A 104 -25.49 6.44 3.82
C ALA A 104 -25.23 6.10 2.34
N GLY A 105 -24.54 4.98 2.07
CA GLY A 105 -24.31 4.47 0.73
C GLY A 105 -25.60 3.90 0.10
N GLN A 106 -25.73 4.04 -1.23
CA GLN A 106 -26.78 3.37 -1.99
C GLN A 106 -26.45 1.88 -2.12
N GLY A 107 -26.43 1.13 -1.02
CA GLY A 107 -26.16 -0.30 -1.07
C GLY A 107 -25.67 -0.99 0.18
N LEU A 108 -25.44 -0.36 1.35
CA LEU A 108 -24.90 -1.07 2.53
C LEU A 108 -23.60 -1.89 2.25
N GLU A 109 -22.90 -1.62 1.14
CA GLU A 109 -21.71 -2.35 0.75
C GLU A 109 -20.50 -1.70 1.41
N LEU A 110 -19.68 -2.50 2.07
CA LEU A 110 -18.49 -2.08 2.78
C LEU A 110 -17.28 -2.85 2.25
N LEU A 111 -16.20 -2.15 1.95
CA LEU A 111 -14.88 -2.75 1.74
C LEU A 111 -14.02 -2.41 2.96
N ILE A 112 -13.49 -3.44 3.62
CA ILE A 112 -12.46 -3.31 4.65
C ILE A 112 -11.13 -3.70 4.02
N ALA A 113 -10.21 -2.75 3.92
CA ALA A 113 -8.88 -2.95 3.35
C ALA A 113 -7.81 -2.85 4.45
N PHE A 114 -6.99 -3.89 4.58
CA PHE A 114 -5.85 -3.90 5.48
C PHE A 114 -4.56 -3.84 4.66
N ILE A 115 -3.94 -2.65 4.58
CA ILE A 115 -2.62 -2.44 3.97
C ILE A 115 -1.52 -2.17 5.01
N ALA A 116 -1.88 -2.13 6.28
CA ALA A 116 -0.96 -1.96 7.41
C ALA A 116 -1.24 -2.95 8.54
N PRO A 117 -0.28 -3.15 9.46
CA PRO A 117 -0.51 -3.94 10.68
C PRO A 117 -1.64 -3.38 11.55
N GLY A 118 -2.34 -4.28 12.22
CA GLY A 118 -3.43 -3.97 13.15
C GLY A 118 -2.98 -3.47 14.52
N TRP A 119 -1.88 -4.01 15.04
CA TRP A 119 -1.35 -3.73 16.37
C TRP A 119 -2.39 -3.79 17.52
N GLY A 120 -3.29 -4.77 17.48
CA GLY A 120 -4.37 -4.98 18.43
C GLY A 120 -5.66 -4.20 18.13
N ASN A 121 -5.68 -3.37 17.08
CA ASN A 121 -6.84 -2.55 16.74
C ASN A 121 -7.86 -3.26 15.86
N VAL A 122 -7.51 -4.37 15.21
CA VAL A 122 -8.48 -5.15 14.40
C VAL A 122 -9.45 -5.88 15.33
N ALA A 123 -8.93 -6.48 16.41
CA ALA A 123 -9.76 -7.12 17.43
C ALA A 123 -10.72 -6.12 18.10
N LYS A 124 -10.22 -4.93 18.44
CA LYS A 124 -11.02 -3.85 19.04
C LYS A 124 -12.09 -3.34 18.08
N LEU A 125 -11.79 -3.20 16.79
CA LEU A 125 -12.77 -2.82 15.76
C LEU A 125 -13.89 -3.84 15.65
N LEU A 126 -13.56 -5.14 15.53
CA LEU A 126 -14.60 -6.17 15.43
C LEU A 126 -15.50 -6.17 16.67
N ALA A 127 -14.90 -6.06 17.87
CA ALA A 127 -15.65 -5.97 19.11
C ALA A 127 -16.59 -4.75 19.12
N ALA A 128 -16.15 -3.59 18.61
CA ALA A 128 -16.96 -2.40 18.49
C ALA A 128 -18.10 -2.55 17.45
N LEU A 129 -17.81 -3.10 16.27
CA LEU A 129 -18.81 -3.38 15.22
C LEU A 129 -19.92 -4.30 15.75
N LYS A 130 -19.57 -5.38 16.46
CA LYS A 130 -20.54 -6.33 17.03
C LYS A 130 -21.51 -5.72 18.06
N LYS A 131 -21.17 -4.57 18.66
CA LYS A 131 -22.09 -3.83 19.56
C LYS A 131 -23.14 -3.00 18.81
N ARG A 132 -22.98 -2.81 17.50
CA ARG A 132 -23.83 -1.91 16.70
C ARG A 132 -25.01 -2.70 16.10
N PRO A 133 -26.26 -2.23 16.23
CA PRO A 133 -27.45 -2.99 15.83
C PRO A 133 -27.56 -3.18 14.31
N ASP A 134 -26.95 -2.29 13.52
CA ASP A 134 -26.92 -2.32 12.05
C ASP A 134 -25.78 -3.16 11.48
N TRP A 135 -24.86 -3.66 12.33
CA TRP A 135 -23.71 -4.43 11.86
C TRP A 135 -24.11 -5.69 11.10
N GLU A 136 -25.12 -6.44 11.55
CA GLU A 136 -25.50 -7.68 10.88
C GLU A 136 -25.95 -7.44 9.42
N ALA A 137 -26.66 -6.33 9.17
CA ALA A 137 -27.12 -5.95 7.84
C ALA A 137 -25.96 -5.56 6.92
N VAL A 138 -24.97 -4.83 7.45
CA VAL A 138 -23.77 -4.41 6.70
C VAL A 138 -22.84 -5.60 6.47
N ALA A 139 -22.60 -6.42 7.50
CA ALA A 139 -21.65 -7.55 7.49
C ALA A 139 -21.87 -8.49 6.30
N ARG A 140 -23.12 -8.85 5.99
CA ARG A 140 -23.45 -9.75 4.86
C ARG A 140 -23.09 -9.20 3.48
N ARG A 141 -22.78 -7.91 3.38
CA ARG A 141 -22.39 -7.20 2.16
C ARG A 141 -20.98 -6.64 2.24
N THR A 142 -20.25 -6.96 3.29
CA THR A 142 -18.87 -6.55 3.49
C THR A 142 -17.94 -7.43 2.67
N GLN A 143 -16.88 -6.84 2.12
CA GLN A 143 -15.74 -7.54 1.56
C GLN A 143 -14.49 -7.18 2.36
N VAL A 144 -13.59 -8.13 2.53
CA VAL A 144 -12.34 -7.92 3.26
C VAL A 144 -11.16 -8.29 2.37
N THR A 145 -10.23 -7.35 2.26
CA THR A 145 -9.01 -7.51 1.48
C THR A 145 -7.80 -7.15 2.33
N LEU A 146 -6.74 -7.93 2.22
CA LEU A 146 -5.55 -7.83 3.06
C LEU A 146 -4.31 -7.85 2.17
N TYR A 147 -3.33 -7.01 2.48
CA TYR A 147 -1.95 -7.22 2.09
C TYR A 147 -1.18 -7.81 3.28
N SER A 148 -1.00 -9.13 3.28
CA SER A 148 -0.30 -9.87 4.34
C SER A 148 1.23 -9.85 4.22
N GLY A 149 1.81 -8.71 3.83
CA GLY A 149 3.26 -8.54 3.82
C GLY A 149 3.88 -8.88 5.18
N SER A 150 5.12 -9.38 5.18
CA SER A 150 5.71 -9.90 6.43
C SER A 150 5.84 -8.89 7.56
N PHE A 151 5.92 -7.60 7.24
CA PHE A 151 5.87 -6.54 8.22
C PHE A 151 4.48 -6.43 8.85
N ASN A 152 3.43 -6.36 8.00
CA ASN A 152 2.04 -6.25 8.44
C ASN A 152 1.62 -7.40 9.35
N ILE A 153 2.01 -8.62 9.01
CA ILE A 153 1.65 -9.81 9.78
C ILE A 153 2.39 -9.89 11.12
N ARG A 154 3.68 -9.51 11.18
CA ARG A 154 4.40 -9.44 12.45
C ARG A 154 3.86 -8.36 13.38
N GLY A 155 3.24 -7.32 12.83
CA GLY A 155 2.58 -6.28 13.60
C GLY A 155 1.13 -6.60 14.01
N MET A 156 0.57 -7.73 13.59
CA MET A 156 -0.73 -8.19 14.09
C MET A 156 -0.54 -9.01 15.37
N THR A 157 -1.40 -8.76 16.37
CA THR A 157 -1.47 -9.62 17.54
C THR A 157 -2.18 -10.94 17.19
N LYS A 158 -2.13 -11.94 18.09
CA LYS A 158 -2.89 -13.19 17.90
C LYS A 158 -4.39 -12.90 17.90
N GLU A 159 -4.81 -11.93 18.69
CA GLU A 159 -6.18 -11.46 18.81
C GLU A 159 -6.64 -10.77 17.52
N ASP A 160 -5.80 -9.96 16.86
CA ASP A 160 -6.11 -9.38 15.56
C ASP A 160 -6.35 -10.45 14.49
N VAL A 161 -5.48 -11.45 14.43
CA VAL A 161 -5.59 -12.54 13.45
C VAL A 161 -6.83 -13.40 13.72
N ALA A 162 -7.13 -13.70 14.99
CA ALA A 162 -8.34 -14.40 15.39
C ALA A 162 -9.60 -13.58 15.05
N ALA A 163 -9.59 -12.27 15.31
CA ALA A 163 -10.68 -11.38 14.97
C ALA A 163 -10.88 -11.26 13.45
N LEU A 164 -9.81 -11.21 12.67
CA LEU A 164 -9.91 -11.23 11.21
C LEU A 164 -10.57 -12.52 10.73
N ALA A 165 -10.17 -13.67 11.28
CA ALA A 165 -10.80 -14.95 10.95
C ALA A 165 -12.29 -14.99 11.33
N GLU A 166 -12.64 -14.49 12.52
CA GLU A 166 -14.04 -14.37 12.97
C GLU A 166 -14.85 -13.44 12.08
N LEU A 167 -14.29 -12.28 11.71
CA LEU A 167 -14.92 -11.32 10.80
C LEU A 167 -15.29 -11.99 9.47
N ILE A 168 -14.39 -12.77 8.89
CA ILE A 168 -14.64 -13.50 7.64
C ILE A 168 -15.75 -14.54 7.81
N GLN A 169 -15.79 -15.23 8.95
CA GLN A 169 -16.86 -16.19 9.25
C GLN A 169 -18.23 -15.49 9.36
N ILE A 170 -18.31 -14.35 10.06
CA ILE A 170 -19.53 -13.55 10.22
C ILE A 170 -20.04 -13.04 8.86
N ILE A 171 -19.14 -12.53 8.02
CA ILE A 171 -19.47 -12.00 6.69
C ILE A 171 -19.92 -13.13 5.75
N GLY A 172 -19.35 -14.33 5.90
CA GLY A 172 -19.61 -15.47 5.03
C GLY A 172 -18.90 -15.40 3.67
N CYS A 173 -17.87 -14.54 3.53
CA CYS A 173 -17.05 -14.44 2.31
C CYS A 173 -15.70 -15.16 2.45
N LYS A 174 -14.84 -15.05 1.44
CA LYS A 174 -13.44 -15.44 1.53
C LYS A 174 -12.59 -14.20 1.84
N LEU A 175 -11.57 -14.33 2.68
CA LEU A 175 -10.52 -13.33 2.80
C LEU A 175 -9.74 -13.27 1.48
N GLN A 176 -9.59 -12.07 0.92
CA GLN A 176 -8.74 -11.85 -0.23
C GLN A 176 -7.35 -11.40 0.23
N ASP A 177 -6.37 -12.30 0.15
CA ASP A 177 -4.99 -12.01 0.51
C ASP A 177 -4.14 -11.69 -0.74
N ASN A 178 -3.61 -10.47 -0.81
CA ASN A 178 -2.92 -9.93 -1.98
C ASN A 178 -1.38 -9.94 -1.82
N ALA A 179 -0.81 -10.44 -0.71
CA ALA A 179 0.64 -10.33 -0.50
C ALA A 179 1.50 -11.11 -1.50
N HIS A 180 0.94 -12.20 -1.99
CA HIS A 180 1.61 -13.13 -2.89
C HIS A 180 1.15 -12.95 -4.34
N PHE A 181 0.59 -11.78 -4.66
CA PHE A 181 0.10 -11.47 -5.99
C PHE A 181 1.30 -11.35 -6.95
N THR A 182 1.30 -12.15 -8.01
CA THR A 182 2.46 -12.42 -8.89
C THR A 182 2.96 -11.23 -9.73
N TRP A 183 2.38 -10.03 -9.62
CA TRP A 183 2.75 -8.83 -10.40
C TRP A 183 4.16 -8.34 -10.14
N THR A 184 4.60 -8.39 -8.88
CA THR A 184 5.91 -7.89 -8.46
C THR A 184 7.04 -8.91 -8.71
N ARG A 185 6.70 -10.11 -9.20
CA ARG A 185 7.69 -11.09 -9.63
C ARG A 185 8.43 -10.50 -10.83
N LYS A 186 9.74 -10.32 -10.68
CA LYS A 186 10.62 -9.63 -11.65
C LYS A 186 10.56 -10.21 -13.06
N ASP A 187 10.21 -11.49 -13.16
CA ASP A 187 10.08 -12.27 -14.40
C ASP A 187 8.73 -12.07 -15.11
N VAL A 188 7.72 -11.50 -14.43
CA VAL A 188 6.38 -11.31 -14.99
C VAL A 188 6.18 -9.87 -15.45
N LEU A 189 6.30 -8.87 -14.56
CA LEU A 189 6.05 -7.45 -14.87
C LEU A 189 7.10 -6.54 -14.19
N PRO A 190 8.28 -6.37 -14.78
CA PRO A 190 9.38 -5.63 -14.17
C PRO A 190 9.07 -4.15 -13.90
N GLU A 191 8.12 -3.55 -14.64
CA GLU A 191 7.67 -2.17 -14.47
C GLU A 191 6.91 -1.97 -13.15
N LEU A 192 6.20 -2.98 -12.65
CA LEU A 192 5.41 -2.91 -11.41
C LEU A 192 6.21 -3.33 -10.17
N ARG A 193 7.54 -3.42 -10.29
CA ARG A 193 8.40 -3.86 -9.18
C ARG A 193 8.48 -2.83 -8.06
N ASP A 194 8.57 -1.55 -8.43
CA ASP A 194 8.78 -0.42 -7.53
C ASP A 194 8.37 0.89 -8.24
N MET A 195 8.19 1.97 -7.46
CA MET A 195 7.78 3.27 -8.01
C MET A 195 8.76 3.82 -9.06
N PRO A 196 10.10 3.76 -8.88
CA PRO A 196 11.04 4.21 -9.90
C PRO A 196 10.95 3.46 -11.23
N SER A 197 10.69 2.13 -11.20
CA SER A 197 10.45 1.35 -12.41
C SER A 197 9.15 1.77 -13.11
N LEU A 198 8.11 2.07 -12.34
CA LEU A 198 6.79 2.43 -12.86
C LEU A 198 6.75 3.86 -13.41
N MET A 199 7.32 4.80 -12.67
CA MET A 199 7.28 6.22 -12.97
C MET A 199 8.62 6.88 -12.64
N PRO A 200 9.65 6.71 -13.51
CA PRO A 200 10.97 7.28 -13.27
C PRO A 200 10.95 8.80 -13.18
N ASP A 201 10.02 9.45 -13.89
CA ASP A 201 9.88 10.90 -13.95
C ASP A 201 8.92 11.47 -12.87
N LEU A 202 8.51 10.67 -11.88
CA LEU A 202 7.55 11.09 -10.84
C LEU A 202 8.02 12.37 -10.13
N ALA A 203 9.32 12.47 -9.82
CA ALA A 203 9.86 13.65 -9.14
C ALA A 203 9.65 14.94 -9.96
N GLU A 204 9.84 14.86 -11.28
CA GLU A 204 9.67 15.97 -12.21
C GLU A 204 8.19 16.34 -12.37
N LEU A 205 7.33 15.32 -12.46
CA LEU A 205 5.88 15.50 -12.50
C LEU A 205 5.38 16.21 -11.24
N LEU A 206 5.78 15.74 -10.04
CA LEU A 206 5.39 16.39 -8.79
C LEU A 206 5.97 17.80 -8.68
N ALA A 207 7.21 18.04 -9.12
CA ALA A 207 7.78 19.39 -9.09
C ALA A 207 6.91 20.40 -9.85
N LYS A 208 6.28 19.95 -10.93
CA LYS A 208 5.41 20.76 -11.78
C LYS A 208 3.98 20.85 -11.27
N GLU A 209 3.39 19.74 -10.85
CA GLU A 209 1.95 19.63 -10.59
C GLU A 209 1.58 19.67 -9.10
N ASN A 210 2.48 19.24 -8.20
CA ASN A 210 2.28 19.28 -6.75
C ASN A 210 3.62 19.37 -5.99
N PRO A 211 4.26 20.56 -6.00
CA PRO A 211 5.59 20.73 -5.40
C PRO A 211 5.59 20.53 -3.89
N HIS A 212 4.44 20.69 -3.22
CA HIS A 212 4.28 20.41 -1.80
C HIS A 212 4.39 18.92 -1.49
N LEU A 213 3.75 18.06 -2.28
CA LEU A 213 3.90 16.62 -2.15
C LEU A 213 5.33 16.18 -2.43
N LEU A 214 5.99 16.75 -3.45
CA LEU A 214 7.40 16.45 -3.71
C LEU A 214 8.29 16.78 -2.49
N ALA A 215 8.10 17.96 -1.90
CA ALA A 215 8.84 18.38 -0.73
C ALA A 215 8.57 17.47 0.47
N ALA A 216 7.29 17.15 0.74
CA ALA A 216 6.90 16.24 1.81
C ALA A 216 7.53 14.85 1.63
N TRP A 217 7.44 14.27 0.43
CA TRP A 217 8.01 12.96 0.11
C TRP A 217 9.54 12.95 0.26
N ARG A 218 10.24 13.98 -0.23
CA ARG A 218 11.71 14.08 -0.07
C ARG A 218 12.11 14.18 1.39
N THR A 219 11.44 15.03 2.17
CA THR A 219 11.76 15.17 3.60
C THR A 219 11.44 13.91 4.40
N PHE A 220 10.38 13.18 4.04
CA PHE A 220 10.09 11.84 4.56
C PHE A 220 11.21 10.87 4.21
N GLY A 221 11.56 10.77 2.93
CA GLY A 221 12.61 9.85 2.46
C GLY A 221 13.96 10.09 3.11
N THR A 222 14.39 11.35 3.24
CA THR A 222 15.65 11.73 3.91
C THR A 222 15.72 11.31 5.38
N GLU A 223 14.60 11.16 6.09
CA GLU A 223 14.60 10.67 7.47
C GLU A 223 14.36 9.16 7.52
N PHE A 224 13.28 8.70 6.91
CA PHE A 224 12.83 7.31 6.99
C PHE A 224 13.69 6.37 6.14
N TYR A 225 13.77 6.60 4.82
CA TYR A 225 14.53 5.72 3.93
C TYR A 225 16.04 5.81 4.16
N ALA A 226 16.57 6.99 4.50
CA ALA A 226 17.99 7.13 4.84
C ALA A 226 18.36 6.28 6.07
N HIS A 227 17.51 6.26 7.10
CA HIS A 227 17.71 5.40 8.27
C HIS A 227 17.78 3.92 7.87
N LEU A 228 16.91 3.47 6.95
CA LEU A 228 16.93 2.09 6.45
C LEU A 228 18.22 1.74 5.72
N ILE A 229 18.97 2.69 5.17
CA ILE A 229 20.23 2.43 4.47
C ILE A 229 21.47 2.95 5.21
N ALA A 230 21.32 3.38 6.46
CA ALA A 230 22.43 3.90 7.25
C ALA A 230 23.58 2.88 7.33
N PRO A 231 24.86 3.33 7.32
CA PRO A 231 26.01 2.43 7.29
C PRO A 231 26.02 1.36 8.39
N ARG A 232 25.50 1.72 9.57
CA ARG A 232 25.45 0.87 10.77
C ARG A 232 24.16 0.06 10.89
N HIS A 233 23.26 0.13 9.91
CA HIS A 233 22.00 -0.58 9.98
C HIS A 233 22.22 -2.10 9.85
N LYS A 234 21.81 -2.87 10.86
CA LYS A 234 22.03 -4.33 10.97
C LYS A 234 21.67 -5.18 9.73
N LYS A 235 20.64 -4.79 8.99
CA LYS A 235 20.18 -5.43 7.73
C LYS A 235 20.66 -4.76 6.44
N LEU A 236 21.68 -3.90 6.46
CA LEU A 236 22.17 -3.23 5.23
C LEU A 236 22.67 -4.27 4.21
N TRP A 237 23.49 -5.21 4.68
CA TRP A 237 24.03 -6.31 3.89
C TRP A 237 23.12 -7.54 3.95
N ALA A 238 23.06 -8.28 2.85
CA ALA A 238 22.36 -9.55 2.79
C ALA A 238 23.00 -10.54 3.78
N LYS A 239 22.22 -11.52 4.23
CA LYS A 239 22.72 -12.55 5.13
C LYS A 239 23.86 -13.30 4.44
N ASP A 240 24.93 -13.57 5.18
CA ASP A 240 26.09 -14.36 4.73
C ASP A 240 26.90 -13.74 3.58
N THR A 241 26.73 -12.43 3.30
CA THR A 241 27.57 -11.71 2.33
C THR A 241 28.60 -10.83 3.04
N ALA A 242 29.81 -11.34 3.22
CA ALA A 242 30.93 -10.55 3.75
C ALA A 242 31.51 -9.63 2.67
N LEU A 243 31.89 -8.41 3.08
CA LEU A 243 32.67 -7.50 2.24
C LEU A 243 34.14 -7.97 2.20
N THR A 244 34.77 -7.87 1.03
CA THR A 244 36.23 -7.98 0.90
C THR A 244 36.91 -6.77 1.53
N ASP A 245 38.22 -6.81 1.77
CA ASP A 245 38.91 -5.67 2.37
C ASP A 245 38.90 -4.42 1.48
N GLU A 246 38.93 -4.62 0.16
CA GLU A 246 38.78 -3.55 -0.84
C GLU A 246 37.37 -2.94 -0.81
N GLU A 247 36.33 -3.77 -0.70
CA GLU A 247 34.95 -3.30 -0.55
C GLU A 247 34.72 -2.62 0.80
N LYS A 248 35.36 -3.09 1.89
CA LYS A 248 35.31 -2.41 3.19
C LYS A 248 35.93 -1.03 3.12
N ALA A 249 37.12 -0.90 2.54
CA ALA A 249 37.78 0.40 2.38
C ALA A 249 36.92 1.37 1.56
N ALA A 250 36.32 0.89 0.46
CA ALA A 250 35.38 1.67 -0.34
C ALA A 250 34.11 2.06 0.46
N PHE A 251 33.56 1.12 1.23
CA PHE A 251 32.39 1.37 2.07
C PHE A 251 32.68 2.35 3.21
N ASP A 252 33.86 2.29 3.84
CA ASP A 252 34.28 3.21 4.89
C ASP A 252 34.37 4.65 4.35
N ALA A 253 34.94 4.81 3.14
CA ALA A 253 34.99 6.09 2.45
C ALA A 253 33.58 6.63 2.13
N ALA A 254 32.68 5.77 1.63
CA ALA A 254 31.29 6.16 1.39
C ALA A 254 30.56 6.50 2.71
N SER A 255 30.79 5.74 3.77
CA SER A 255 30.14 5.90 5.07
C SER A 255 30.50 7.24 5.72
N ALA A 256 31.72 7.73 5.51
CA ALA A 256 32.12 9.07 5.95
C ALA A 256 31.24 10.18 5.33
N LEU A 257 30.76 10.01 4.09
CA LEU A 257 29.82 10.95 3.46
C LEU A 257 28.47 10.92 4.16
N TYR A 258 27.97 9.74 4.54
CA TYR A 258 26.72 9.60 5.30
C TYR A 258 26.83 10.29 6.66
N ASP A 259 27.93 10.06 7.39
CA ASP A 259 28.20 10.68 8.70
C ASP A 259 28.32 12.21 8.60
N ALA A 260 28.76 12.73 7.44
CA ALA A 260 28.78 14.17 7.13
C ALA A 260 27.42 14.73 6.65
N GLY A 261 26.37 13.89 6.56
CA GLY A 261 25.03 14.27 6.10
C GLY A 261 24.81 14.21 4.58
N ASP A 262 25.81 13.79 3.80
CA ASP A 262 25.71 13.61 2.35
C ASP A 262 25.25 12.19 1.98
N VAL A 263 23.95 11.95 2.17
CA VAL A 263 23.32 10.67 1.83
C VAL A 263 23.39 10.38 0.33
N VAL A 264 23.36 11.41 -0.52
CA VAL A 264 23.44 11.26 -1.99
C VAL A 264 24.83 10.79 -2.40
N GLY A 265 25.88 11.44 -1.89
CA GLY A 265 27.27 11.04 -2.10
C GLY A 265 27.54 9.63 -1.59
N TYR A 266 27.07 9.30 -0.38
CA TYR A 266 27.12 7.95 0.18
C TYR A 266 26.52 6.90 -0.78
N CYS A 267 25.30 7.13 -1.28
CA CYS A 267 24.64 6.19 -2.16
C CYS A 267 25.33 6.06 -3.52
N LYS A 268 25.84 7.16 -4.08
CA LYS A 268 26.65 7.15 -5.30
C LYS A 268 27.94 6.36 -5.10
N GLY A 269 28.62 6.54 -3.97
CA GLY A 269 29.80 5.77 -3.59
C GLY A 269 29.51 4.27 -3.56
N ILE A 270 28.37 3.84 -2.99
CA ILE A 270 27.99 2.42 -3.02
C ILE A 270 27.77 1.92 -4.46
N LEU A 271 27.05 2.66 -5.29
CA LEU A 271 26.73 2.24 -6.66
C LEU A 271 27.93 2.15 -7.60
N GLN A 272 29.00 2.89 -7.33
CA GLN A 272 30.24 2.82 -8.10
C GLN A 272 30.93 1.45 -7.98
N HIS A 273 30.65 0.69 -6.91
CA HIS A 273 31.21 -0.64 -6.68
C HIS A 273 30.14 -1.73 -6.82
N ASP A 274 29.93 -2.23 -8.06
CA ASP A 274 28.87 -3.20 -8.38
C ASP A 274 28.90 -4.49 -7.51
N ALA A 275 30.10 -5.02 -7.21
CA ALA A 275 30.27 -6.18 -6.34
C ALA A 275 29.73 -5.94 -4.92
N MET A 276 30.03 -4.77 -4.35
CA MET A 276 29.52 -4.33 -3.05
C MET A 276 28.02 -4.09 -3.10
N PHE A 277 27.52 -3.39 -4.13
CA PHE A 277 26.08 -3.13 -4.28
C PHE A 277 25.25 -4.42 -4.43
N LYS A 278 25.79 -5.44 -5.11
CA LYS A 278 25.17 -6.78 -5.19
C LYS A 278 25.05 -7.50 -3.85
N LYS A 279 25.79 -7.08 -2.81
CA LYS A 279 25.70 -7.61 -1.45
C LYS A 279 24.71 -6.84 -0.57
N VAL A 280 24.24 -5.66 -0.99
CA VAL A 280 23.17 -4.93 -0.27
C VAL A 280 21.89 -5.78 -0.25
N THR A 281 21.18 -5.78 0.87
CA THR A 281 19.89 -6.46 1.01
C THR A 281 18.92 -5.99 -0.08
N HIS A 282 18.23 -6.93 -0.74
CA HIS A 282 17.49 -6.67 -1.98
C HIS A 282 16.50 -5.49 -1.89
N PHE A 283 15.69 -5.39 -0.82
CA PHE A 283 14.72 -4.30 -0.67
C PHE A 283 15.36 -2.92 -0.47
N LYS A 284 16.59 -2.84 0.06
CA LYS A 284 17.32 -1.58 0.29
C LYS A 284 18.01 -1.03 -0.94
N ARG A 285 18.21 -1.89 -1.95
CA ARG A 285 18.85 -1.49 -3.22
C ARG A 285 18.06 -0.40 -3.92
N ASN A 286 16.73 -0.40 -3.78
CA ASN A 286 15.90 0.63 -4.39
C ASN A 286 16.17 2.00 -3.77
N SER A 287 16.16 2.09 -2.44
CA SER A 287 16.45 3.34 -1.71
C SER A 287 17.82 3.93 -2.07
N ILE A 288 18.87 3.09 -2.13
CA ILE A 288 20.21 3.53 -2.55
C ILE A 288 20.19 4.10 -3.97
N ARG A 289 19.54 3.42 -4.92
CA ARG A 289 19.40 3.93 -6.29
C ARG A 289 18.64 5.25 -6.32
N CYS A 290 17.54 5.35 -5.59
CA CYS A 290 16.71 6.54 -5.54
C CYS A 290 17.47 7.77 -5.05
N PHE A 291 18.20 7.64 -3.94
CA PHE A 291 19.04 8.73 -3.45
C PHE A 291 20.15 9.11 -4.44
N ALA A 292 20.79 8.12 -5.07
CA ALA A 292 21.88 8.39 -5.99
C ALA A 292 21.45 9.07 -7.29
N THR A 293 20.25 8.76 -7.80
CA THR A 293 19.73 9.30 -9.07
C THR A 293 18.75 10.46 -8.89
N GLY A 294 18.23 10.69 -7.69
CA GLY A 294 17.27 11.75 -7.38
C GLY A 294 15.81 11.40 -7.69
N VAL A 295 15.51 10.14 -8.07
CA VAL A 295 14.14 9.65 -8.23
C VAL A 295 13.51 9.35 -6.86
N LEU A 296 12.17 9.28 -6.79
CA LEU A 296 11.47 9.02 -5.53
C LEU A 296 11.37 7.52 -5.25
N ASP A 297 11.78 7.13 -4.05
CA ASP A 297 11.59 5.77 -3.55
C ASP A 297 10.14 5.56 -3.09
N GLY A 298 9.67 4.33 -3.24
CA GLY A 298 8.32 3.90 -2.90
C GLY A 298 8.12 2.46 -3.38
N PRO A 299 7.87 1.49 -2.48
CA PRO A 299 7.39 0.19 -2.90
C PRO A 299 6.05 0.30 -3.64
N LEU A 300 5.59 -0.78 -4.27
CA LEU A 300 4.25 -0.88 -4.85
C LEU A 300 3.45 -2.02 -4.21
N CYS A 301 3.90 -2.54 -3.07
CA CYS A 301 3.31 -3.71 -2.45
C CYS A 301 1.85 -3.48 -2.03
N ASP A 302 1.55 -2.35 -1.42
CA ASP A 302 0.20 -2.06 -0.94
C ASP A 302 -0.75 -1.66 -2.09
N CYS A 303 -0.19 -1.19 -3.21
CA CYS A 303 -0.94 -0.99 -4.45
C CYS A 303 -1.50 -2.29 -5.03
N LEU A 304 -1.05 -3.47 -4.58
CA LEU A 304 -1.61 -4.76 -5.00
C LEU A 304 -3.10 -4.88 -4.64
N VAL A 305 -3.54 -4.29 -3.52
CA VAL A 305 -4.97 -4.28 -3.15
C VAL A 305 -5.79 -3.53 -4.20
N PHE A 306 -5.34 -2.36 -4.65
CA PHE A 306 -5.96 -1.63 -5.75
C PHE A 306 -5.91 -2.43 -7.06
N LEU A 307 -4.72 -2.90 -7.44
CA LEU A 307 -4.50 -3.56 -8.72
C LEU A 307 -5.39 -4.80 -8.86
N THR A 308 -5.55 -5.60 -7.80
CA THR A 308 -6.48 -6.74 -7.83
C THR A 308 -7.89 -6.30 -8.17
N ARG A 309 -8.41 -5.29 -7.46
CA ARG A 309 -9.77 -4.78 -7.67
C ARG A 309 -9.95 -4.18 -9.05
N TRP A 310 -8.93 -3.48 -9.53
CA TRP A 310 -8.93 -2.94 -10.88
C TRP A 310 -9.02 -4.04 -11.93
N VAL A 311 -8.22 -5.10 -11.81
CA VAL A 311 -8.19 -6.23 -12.75
C VAL A 311 -9.49 -7.01 -12.70
N GLU A 312 -10.02 -7.32 -11.52
CA GLU A 312 -11.34 -7.98 -11.36
C GLU A 312 -12.44 -7.26 -12.13
N LYS A 313 -12.42 -5.92 -12.13
CA LYS A 313 -13.44 -5.10 -12.78
C LYS A 313 -13.22 -4.93 -14.28
N HIS A 314 -11.99 -4.67 -14.72
CA HIS A 314 -11.71 -4.22 -16.09
C HIS A 314 -11.10 -5.30 -16.97
N ALA A 315 -10.43 -6.29 -16.38
CA ALA A 315 -9.76 -7.36 -17.11
C ALA A 315 -9.83 -8.70 -16.34
N PRO A 316 -11.03 -9.22 -16.00
CA PRO A 316 -11.19 -10.42 -15.18
C PRO A 316 -10.58 -11.68 -15.81
N HIS A 317 -10.35 -11.68 -17.13
CA HIS A 317 -9.66 -12.77 -17.83
C HIS A 317 -8.16 -12.85 -17.52
N LEU A 318 -7.58 -11.81 -16.91
CA LEU A 318 -6.17 -11.79 -16.51
C LEU A 318 -5.93 -12.30 -15.10
N ILE A 319 -6.99 -12.47 -14.31
CA ILE A 319 -6.89 -12.92 -12.92
C ILE A 319 -7.42 -14.34 -12.77
N THR A 320 -6.69 -15.15 -12.03
CA THR A 320 -7.10 -16.47 -11.58
C THR A 320 -7.14 -16.46 -10.06
N PHE A 321 -8.01 -17.29 -9.51
CA PHE A 321 -8.07 -17.54 -8.07
C PHE A 321 -7.51 -18.93 -7.78
N GLY A 322 -6.33 -19.22 -8.35
CA GLY A 322 -5.75 -20.58 -8.39
C GLY A 322 -5.50 -21.19 -7.01
N ASN A 323 -5.31 -20.36 -5.97
CA ASN A 323 -5.16 -20.81 -4.59
C ASN A 323 -6.39 -20.40 -3.79
N THR A 324 -7.31 -21.35 -3.57
CA THR A 324 -8.42 -21.20 -2.62
C THR A 324 -8.33 -22.27 -1.56
N GLY A 325 -8.64 -21.91 -0.32
CA GLY A 325 -8.58 -22.86 0.79
C GLY A 325 -8.78 -22.13 2.11
N THR A 326 -7.93 -22.43 3.07
CA THR A 326 -7.92 -21.85 4.40
C THR A 326 -6.63 -21.05 4.64
N TRP A 327 -6.78 -19.87 5.24
CA TRP A 327 -5.67 -18.94 5.51
C TRP A 327 -4.84 -19.40 6.69
N ASP A 328 -3.53 -19.42 6.55
CA ASP A 328 -2.57 -19.84 7.57
C ASP A 328 -1.55 -18.74 7.84
N VAL A 329 -1.11 -18.62 9.10
CA VAL A 329 -0.18 -17.59 9.56
C VAL A 329 0.95 -18.20 10.38
N ASP A 330 2.19 -17.99 9.93
CA ASP A 330 3.42 -18.21 10.70
C ASP A 330 3.83 -16.88 11.35
N PHE A 331 3.46 -16.69 12.62
CA PHE A 331 3.76 -15.48 13.38
C PHE A 331 5.26 -15.24 13.58
N GLU A 332 6.07 -16.30 13.66
CA GLU A 332 7.51 -16.18 13.90
C GLU A 332 8.19 -15.58 12.66
N LYS A 333 7.86 -16.13 11.49
CA LYS A 333 8.43 -15.65 10.22
C LYS A 333 7.67 -14.46 9.65
N GLY A 334 6.44 -14.21 10.09
CA GLY A 334 5.54 -13.23 9.47
C GLY A 334 5.10 -13.67 8.07
N PHE A 335 4.97 -14.97 7.83
CA PHE A 335 4.55 -15.49 6.52
C PHE A 335 3.12 -15.98 6.59
N THR A 336 2.43 -15.89 5.46
CA THR A 336 1.07 -16.40 5.29
C THR A 336 1.02 -17.37 4.14
N GLY A 337 -0.02 -18.20 4.11
CA GLY A 337 -0.30 -19.09 3.00
C GLY A 337 -1.76 -19.48 2.93
N ILE A 338 -2.12 -20.11 1.81
CA ILE A 338 -3.41 -20.75 1.60
C ILE A 338 -3.18 -22.26 1.60
N LYS A 339 -3.77 -22.98 2.56
CA LYS A 339 -3.75 -24.45 2.66
C LYS A 339 -5.09 -25.02 2.22
N GLU A 340 -5.14 -26.28 1.80
CA GLU A 340 -6.41 -26.95 1.46
C GLU A 340 -7.37 -26.97 2.66
N GLU A 341 -6.88 -27.39 3.83
CA GLU A 341 -7.63 -27.49 5.09
C GLU A 341 -6.77 -27.08 6.30
N GLY A 342 -7.42 -26.88 7.46
CA GLY A 342 -6.75 -26.67 8.75
C GLY A 342 -6.28 -25.24 9.05
N GLY A 343 -6.52 -24.27 8.17
CA GLY A 343 -6.29 -22.85 8.42
C GLY A 343 -7.43 -22.16 9.19
N LEU A 344 -7.26 -20.86 9.44
CA LEU A 344 -8.07 -20.03 10.33
C LEU A 344 -9.45 -19.65 9.76
N CYS A 345 -9.49 -19.29 8.48
CA CYS A 345 -10.72 -18.91 7.79
C CYS A 345 -10.60 -19.20 6.29
N ARG A 346 -11.73 -19.17 5.58
CA ARG A 346 -11.72 -19.35 4.12
C ARG A 346 -11.04 -18.16 3.46
N ALA A 347 -10.13 -18.44 2.56
CA ALA A 347 -9.39 -17.42 1.85
C ALA A 347 -9.14 -17.79 0.40
N LEU A 348 -8.81 -16.76 -0.37
CA LEU A 348 -8.29 -16.87 -1.71
C LEU A 348 -7.08 -15.97 -1.86
N GLN A 349 -6.21 -16.36 -2.75
CA GLN A 349 -5.08 -15.54 -3.17
C GLN A 349 -5.22 -15.32 -4.67
N PRO A 350 -5.57 -14.10 -5.09
CA PRO A 350 -5.62 -13.77 -6.50
C PRO A 350 -4.22 -13.94 -7.11
N MET A 351 -4.17 -14.33 -8.39
CA MET A 351 -2.94 -14.47 -9.17
C MET A 351 -3.19 -14.04 -10.61
N LEU A 352 -2.16 -13.58 -11.31
CA LEU A 352 -2.23 -13.46 -12.76
C LEU A 352 -2.38 -14.83 -13.43
N VAL A 353 -2.98 -14.86 -14.61
CA VAL A 353 -2.82 -15.99 -15.55
C VAL A 353 -1.34 -16.17 -15.88
N ASP A 354 -0.91 -17.42 -16.13
CA ASP A 354 0.45 -17.70 -16.56
C ASP A 354 0.75 -16.95 -17.86
N GLN A 355 1.78 -16.10 -17.85
CA GLN A 355 2.17 -15.22 -18.96
C GLN A 355 1.09 -14.22 -19.39
N PRO A 356 0.77 -13.20 -18.55
CA PRO A 356 -0.13 -12.14 -18.99
C PRO A 356 0.42 -11.46 -20.26
N PRO A 357 -0.43 -11.05 -21.21
CA PRO A 357 0.02 -10.28 -22.36
C PRO A 357 0.81 -9.05 -21.92
N ARG A 358 1.92 -8.72 -22.58
CA ARG A 358 2.72 -7.51 -22.25
C ARG A 358 1.89 -6.21 -22.24
N GLU A 359 0.82 -6.16 -23.03
CA GLU A 359 -0.11 -5.03 -23.07
C GLU A 359 -0.89 -4.85 -21.75
N ALA A 360 -1.14 -5.94 -21.00
CA ALA A 360 -1.75 -5.88 -19.68
C ALA A 360 -0.84 -5.16 -18.66
N ALA A 361 0.47 -5.38 -18.74
CA ALA A 361 1.47 -4.72 -17.89
C ALA A 361 1.35 -3.20 -18.00
N ARG A 362 1.37 -2.69 -19.25
CA ARG A 362 1.23 -1.28 -19.56
C ARG A 362 -0.11 -0.74 -19.09
N THR A 363 -1.19 -1.48 -19.34
CA THR A 363 -2.54 -1.08 -18.91
C THR A 363 -2.64 -0.86 -17.40
N LEU A 364 -1.93 -1.65 -16.60
CA LEU A 364 -1.97 -1.54 -15.15
C LEU A 364 -1.01 -0.51 -14.59
N ALA A 365 0.16 -0.39 -15.22
CA ALA A 365 1.03 0.75 -15.02
C ALA A 365 0.27 2.06 -15.28
N ASP A 366 -0.43 2.15 -16.42
CA ASP A 366 -1.27 3.30 -16.80
C ASP A 366 -2.40 3.52 -15.79
N ALA A 367 -3.01 2.46 -15.25
CA ALA A 367 -4.07 2.59 -14.24
C ALA A 367 -3.57 3.21 -12.91
N VAL A 368 -2.39 2.78 -12.43
CA VAL A 368 -1.74 3.38 -11.25
C VAL A 368 -1.30 4.81 -11.57
N LEU A 369 -0.70 5.03 -12.75
CA LEU A 369 -0.19 6.33 -13.20
C LEU A 369 -1.30 7.37 -13.38
N ASP A 370 -2.41 7.01 -14.04
CA ASP A 370 -3.57 7.87 -14.23
C ASP A 370 -4.17 8.29 -12.89
N THR A 371 -4.15 7.36 -11.93
CA THR A 371 -4.66 7.64 -10.59
C THR A 371 -3.71 8.53 -9.79
N LEU A 372 -2.41 8.22 -9.80
CA LEU A 372 -1.39 9.06 -9.19
C LEU A 372 -1.44 10.48 -9.75
N SER A 373 -1.50 10.62 -11.07
CA SER A 373 -1.60 11.92 -11.74
C SER A 373 -2.84 12.70 -11.31
N ALA A 374 -3.98 12.01 -11.13
CA ALA A 374 -5.21 12.63 -10.66
C ALA A 374 -5.13 13.03 -9.17
N ALA A 375 -4.53 12.21 -8.31
CA ALA A 375 -4.31 12.53 -6.91
C ALA A 375 -3.39 13.74 -6.75
N VAL A 376 -2.29 13.75 -7.51
CA VAL A 376 -1.33 14.86 -7.58
C VAL A 376 -2.03 16.16 -7.98
N ALA A 377 -2.88 16.14 -9.00
CA ALA A 377 -3.60 17.33 -9.49
C ALA A 377 -4.68 17.87 -8.52
N CYS A 378 -5.17 17.06 -7.56
CA CYS A 378 -6.21 17.46 -6.63
C CYS A 378 -5.69 18.29 -5.43
N GLY A 379 -4.38 18.25 -5.15
CA GLY A 379 -3.78 18.85 -3.95
C GLY A 379 -3.86 20.39 -3.86
N ASP A 380 -4.14 21.08 -4.95
CA ASP A 380 -4.09 22.55 -5.00
C ASP A 380 -5.36 23.27 -4.50
N GLY A 381 -6.39 22.53 -4.06
CA GLY A 381 -7.65 23.09 -3.54
C GLY A 381 -8.47 23.92 -4.55
N ARG A 382 -7.92 24.19 -5.75
CA ARG A 382 -8.52 25.06 -6.77
C ARG A 382 -9.42 24.35 -7.76
N THR A 383 -9.39 23.01 -7.83
CA THR A 383 -10.23 22.25 -8.76
C THR A 383 -10.69 20.92 -8.17
N ALA A 384 -11.80 20.93 -7.43
CA ALA A 384 -12.53 19.72 -7.02
C ALA A 384 -13.20 18.97 -8.20
N SER A 385 -12.98 19.40 -9.45
CA SER A 385 -13.34 18.66 -10.65
C SER A 385 -12.09 18.01 -11.24
N ALA A 386 -11.95 16.69 -11.11
CA ALA A 386 -10.89 15.93 -11.77
C ALA A 386 -10.76 16.33 -13.26
N PRO A 387 -9.53 16.50 -13.79
CA PRO A 387 -9.34 17.00 -15.15
C PRO A 387 -9.94 16.01 -16.19
N PRO A 388 -10.66 16.51 -17.22
CA PRO A 388 -11.28 15.70 -18.27
C PRO A 388 -10.34 14.74 -19.03
N LYS A 389 -9.01 14.93 -18.92
CA LYS A 389 -8.00 14.12 -19.63
C LYS A 389 -7.88 12.70 -19.06
N ALA A 390 -7.97 12.50 -17.74
CA ALA A 390 -7.92 11.17 -17.14
C ALA A 390 -9.09 10.28 -17.61
N ARG A 391 -10.27 10.86 -17.82
CA ARG A 391 -11.44 10.15 -18.39
C ARG A 391 -11.24 9.72 -19.84
N LYS A 392 -10.46 10.46 -20.64
CA LYS A 392 -10.19 10.15 -22.05
C LYS A 392 -9.15 9.03 -22.22
N CYS A 393 -8.16 8.91 -21.31
CA CYS A 393 -7.22 7.79 -21.32
C CYS A 393 -7.90 6.46 -21.00
N LEU A 394 -8.69 6.40 -19.91
CA LEU A 394 -9.49 5.22 -19.54
C LEU A 394 -10.43 4.75 -20.67
N ALA A 395 -11.10 5.68 -21.35
CA ALA A 395 -11.98 5.34 -22.47
C ALA A 395 -11.23 4.73 -23.67
N LYS A 396 -10.02 5.22 -23.99
CA LYS A 396 -9.18 4.66 -25.06
C LYS A 396 -8.62 3.28 -24.71
N ILE A 397 -8.27 3.06 -23.44
CA ILE A 397 -7.76 1.78 -22.94
C ILE A 397 -8.87 0.72 -22.96
N CYS A 398 -10.08 1.06 -22.48
CA CYS A 398 -11.24 0.17 -22.61
C CYS A 398 -11.54 -0.18 -24.08
N ASP A 399 -11.45 0.80 -24.99
CA ASP A 399 -11.63 0.55 -26.42
C ASP A 399 -10.54 -0.37 -27.01
N LEU A 400 -9.29 -0.24 -26.58
CA LEU A 400 -8.18 -1.10 -27.01
C LEU A 400 -8.33 -2.55 -26.50
N VAL A 401 -8.78 -2.72 -25.26
CA VAL A 401 -9.00 -4.04 -24.65
C VAL A 401 -10.25 -4.72 -25.25
N CYS A 402 -11.33 -3.98 -25.51
CA CYS A 402 -12.56 -4.53 -26.05
C CYS A 402 -12.49 -4.85 -27.56
N ARG A 403 -11.72 -4.11 -28.36
CA ARG A 403 -11.63 -4.33 -29.83
C ARG A 403 -10.81 -5.55 -30.26
N ARG A 404 -10.15 -6.24 -29.33
CA ARG A 404 -9.27 -7.39 -29.62
C ARG A 404 -9.78 -8.73 -29.13
N GLN A 405 -10.99 -8.82 -28.56
CA GLN A 405 -11.59 -10.13 -28.35
C GLN A 405 -11.97 -10.74 -29.71
N PRO A 406 -11.39 -11.89 -30.11
CA PRO A 406 -11.86 -12.58 -31.30
C PRO A 406 -13.34 -12.91 -31.09
N ALA A 407 -14.18 -12.56 -32.07
CA ALA A 407 -15.59 -12.91 -32.03
C ALA A 407 -15.72 -14.41 -31.74
N PRO A 408 -16.59 -14.83 -30.81
CA PRO A 408 -16.76 -16.24 -30.51
C PRO A 408 -17.04 -16.98 -31.81
N SER A 409 -16.20 -17.97 -32.12
CA SER A 409 -16.36 -18.79 -33.31
C SER A 409 -17.75 -19.42 -33.23
N ARG A 410 -18.62 -19.03 -34.16
CA ARG A 410 -19.90 -19.72 -34.33
C ARG A 410 -19.55 -21.11 -34.87
N GLY A 411 -19.51 -22.09 -33.98
CA GLY A 411 -19.45 -23.49 -34.35
C GLY A 411 -20.61 -23.80 -35.30
N ARG A 412 -20.27 -24.30 -36.48
CA ARG A 412 -21.21 -24.95 -37.38
C ARG A 412 -21.29 -26.42 -37.06
#